data_AF-A0A183HFT6-F1
#
_entry.id   AF-A0A183HFT6-F1
#
_cell.length_a   1.000
_cell.length_b   1.000
_cell.length_c   1.000
_cell.angle_alpha   90.00
_cell.angle_beta   90.00
_cell.angle_gamma   90.00
#
_symmetry.space_group_name_H-M   'P 1'
#
loop_
_entity.id
_entity.type
_entity.pdbx_description
1 polymer ?
#
loop_
_entity_poly.entity_id
_entity_poly.type
_entity_poly.pdbx_seq_one_letter_code
_entity_poly.pdbx_strand_id
1 'polypeptide(L)'
;MDNIYEFGAKLLFSAVEWAKNIPFFNELSDTDQVHLFILLTLLRASWAELFVMNAAQFGMPVHVAPLLAASGLHSSPPLPTDQLVVFMDRIRVFQGQIERLKALQMDPAEFCSLKAVILFSIG
;
A
#
# COMPACT_ATOMS: atom_id res chain seq x y z
N MET A 1 20.05 -1.65 -0.82
CA MET A 1 18.75 -2.31 -1.04
C MET A 1 17.76 -1.98 0.06
N ASP A 2 18.24 -1.57 1.24
CA ASP A 2 17.44 -1.24 2.43
C ASP A 2 16.43 -0.10 2.20
N ASN A 3 16.74 0.81 1.27
CA ASN A 3 15.92 2.00 1.01
C ASN A 3 14.49 1.69 0.52
N ILE A 4 14.26 0.61 -0.25
CA ILE A 4 12.92 0.29 -0.77
C ILE A 4 12.05 -0.41 0.27
N TYR A 5 12.64 -1.34 1.03
CA TYR A 5 11.95 -2.02 2.11
C TYR A 5 11.62 -1.05 3.25
N GLU A 6 12.56 -0.18 3.61
CA GLU A 6 12.33 0.89 4.59
C GLU A 6 11.25 1.86 4.12
N PHE A 7 11.27 2.27 2.85
CA PHE A 7 10.24 3.14 2.30
C PHE A 7 8.88 2.43 2.26
N GLY A 8 8.83 1.17 1.86
CA GLY A 8 7.60 0.36 1.90
C GLY A 8 7.03 0.24 3.32
N ALA A 9 7.88 -0.01 4.31
CA ALA A 9 7.47 -0.02 5.72
C ALA A 9 6.90 1.35 6.15
N LYS A 10 7.57 2.46 5.79
CA LYS A 10 7.07 3.82 6.07
C LYS A 10 5.70 4.07 5.44
N LEU A 11 5.46 3.60 4.21
CA LEU A 11 4.16 3.73 3.55
C LEU A 11 3.07 2.93 4.28
N LEU A 12 3.39 1.72 4.75
CA LEU A 12 2.46 0.91 5.55
C LEU A 12 2.15 1.60 6.88
N PHE A 13 3.16 2.07 7.60
CA PHE A 13 2.97 2.81 8.86
C PHE A 13 2.12 4.06 8.65
N SER A 14 2.37 4.82 7.57
CA SER A 14 1.57 5.99 7.22
C SER A 14 0.10 5.65 6.95
N ALA A 15 -0.20 4.51 6.30
CA ALA A 15 -1.58 4.06 6.11
C ALA A 15 -2.27 3.74 7.44
N VAL A 16 -1.57 3.06 8.35
CA VAL A 16 -2.11 2.72 9.68
C VAL A 16 -2.36 3.97 10.51
N GLU A 17 -1.40 4.88 10.55
CA GLU A 17 -1.50 6.13 11.29
C GLU A 17 -2.61 7.02 10.74
N TRP A 18 -2.73 7.12 9.42
CA TRP A 18 -3.84 7.83 8.78
C TRP A 18 -5.19 7.24 9.20
N ALA A 19 -5.36 5.92 9.14
CA ALA A 19 -6.62 5.26 9.48
C ALA A 19 -7.01 5.45 10.97
N LYS A 20 -6.03 5.43 11.88
CA LYS A 20 -6.24 5.72 13.31
C LYS A 20 -6.70 7.15 13.58
N ASN A 21 -6.25 8.09 12.76
CA ASN A 21 -6.55 9.52 12.92
C ASN A 21 -7.88 9.94 12.27
N ILE A 22 -8.66 9.01 11.72
CA ILE A 22 -9.98 9.32 11.15
C ILE A 22 -10.97 9.56 12.31
N PRO A 23 -11.57 10.76 12.41
CA PRO A 23 -12.45 11.11 13.54
C PRO A 23 -13.67 10.19 13.67
N PHE A 24 -14.15 9.63 12.56
CA PHE A 24 -15.29 8.71 12.54
C PHE A 24 -15.08 7.45 13.39
N PHE A 25 -13.86 6.89 13.46
CA PHE A 25 -13.60 5.75 14.34
C PHE A 25 -13.49 6.13 15.80
N ASN A 26 -13.12 7.39 16.11
CA ASN A 26 -13.03 7.88 17.48
C ASN A 26 -14.42 8.10 18.11
N GLU A 27 -15.48 8.24 17.29
CA GLU A 27 -16.86 8.40 17.74
C GLU A 27 -17.63 7.07 17.87
N LEU A 28 -17.07 5.96 17.38
CA LEU A 28 -17.81 4.70 17.17
C LEU A 28 -18.06 3.87 18.44
N SER A 29 -17.42 4.14 19.59
CA SER A 29 -17.83 3.73 20.96
C SER A 29 -16.71 3.91 22.00
N ASP A 30 -17.05 4.13 23.28
CA ASP A 30 -16.14 4.15 24.46
C ASP A 30 -15.41 2.80 24.72
N THR A 31 -15.52 1.82 23.82
CA THR A 31 -14.93 0.49 23.99
C THR A 31 -13.77 0.32 23.02
N ASP A 32 -12.56 0.67 23.47
CA ASP A 32 -11.30 0.59 22.74
C ASP A 32 -11.10 -0.72 21.95
N GLN A 33 -11.63 -1.84 22.45
CA GLN A 33 -11.52 -3.17 21.83
C GLN A 33 -12.29 -3.28 20.51
N VAL A 34 -13.47 -2.66 20.41
CA VAL A 34 -14.30 -2.70 19.19
C VAL A 34 -13.68 -1.82 18.11
N HIS A 35 -13.19 -0.64 18.50
CA HIS A 35 -12.42 0.25 17.62
C HIS A 35 -11.19 -0.48 17.06
N LEU A 36 -10.35 -1.07 17.92
CA LEU A 36 -9.13 -1.75 17.51
C LEU A 36 -9.43 -2.93 16.59
N PHE A 37 -10.49 -3.70 16.86
CA PHE A 37 -10.87 -4.86 16.06
C PHE A 37 -11.37 -4.46 14.66
N ILE A 38 -12.22 -3.44 14.56
CA ILE A 38 -12.74 -2.94 13.27
C ILE A 38 -11.59 -2.34 12.45
N LEU A 39 -10.73 -1.53 13.07
CA LEU A 39 -9.58 -0.94 12.40
C LEU A 39 -8.60 -2.03 11.91
N LEU A 40 -8.34 -3.06 12.73
CA LEU A 40 -7.47 -4.18 12.34
C LEU A 40 -8.09 -4.98 11.18
N THR A 41 -9.41 -5.18 11.20
CA THR A 41 -10.14 -5.92 10.16
C THR A 41 -10.12 -5.16 8.84
N LEU A 42 -10.46 -3.88 8.88
CA LEU A 42 -10.46 -3.01 7.70
C LEU A 42 -9.06 -2.83 7.14
N LEU A 43 -8.06 -2.63 8.00
CA LEU A 43 -6.66 -2.57 7.58
C LEU A 43 -6.22 -3.91 6.98
N ARG A 44 -6.56 -5.05 7.58
CA ARG A 44 -6.24 -6.37 6.99
C ARG A 44 -6.88 -6.60 5.63
N ALA A 45 -8.06 -6.05 5.39
CA ALA A 45 -8.75 -6.21 4.13
C ALA A 45 -8.29 -5.21 3.04
N SER A 46 -7.82 -4.02 3.44
CA SER A 46 -7.51 -2.90 2.52
C SER A 46 -6.02 -2.49 2.46
N TRP A 47 -5.13 -3.10 3.25
CA TRP A 47 -3.72 -2.67 3.35
C TRP A 47 -3.01 -2.59 2.00
N ALA A 48 -3.32 -3.50 1.07
CA ALA A 48 -2.70 -3.54 -0.25
C ALA A 48 -3.12 -2.34 -1.11
N GLU A 49 -4.39 -1.96 -1.09
CA GLU A 49 -4.91 -0.81 -1.83
C GLU A 49 -4.44 0.50 -1.23
N LEU A 50 -4.44 0.61 0.11
CA LEU A 50 -3.88 1.76 0.83
C LEU A 50 -2.37 1.91 0.57
N PHE A 51 -1.64 0.80 0.43
CA PHE A 51 -0.23 0.82 0.09
C PHE A 51 0.01 1.37 -1.33
N VAL A 52 -0.79 0.96 -2.32
CA VAL A 52 -0.71 1.49 -3.70
C VAL A 52 -1.02 2.99 -3.73
N MET A 53 -2.08 3.41 -3.03
CA MET A 53 -2.43 4.83 -2.87
C MET A 53 -1.29 5.64 -2.25
N ASN A 54 -0.71 5.16 -1.15
CA ASN A 54 0.43 5.81 -0.49
C ASN A 54 1.66 5.84 -1.40
N ALA A 55 1.95 4.75 -2.10
CA ALA A 55 3.07 4.69 -3.04
C ALA A 55 2.90 5.69 -4.19
N ALA A 56 1.68 5.88 -4.68
CA ALA A 56 1.37 6.90 -5.68
C ALA A 56 1.52 8.31 -5.12
N GLN A 57 0.94 8.60 -3.96
CA GLN A 57 0.94 9.90 -3.31
C GLN A 57 2.36 10.37 -2.93
N PHE A 58 3.18 9.49 -2.34
CA PHE A 58 4.54 9.81 -1.92
C PHE A 58 5.58 9.58 -3.03
N GLY A 59 5.13 9.26 -4.25
CA GLY A 59 6.00 9.19 -5.41
C GLY A 59 7.03 8.07 -5.35
N MET A 60 6.67 6.89 -4.80
CA MET A 60 7.59 5.75 -4.70
C MET A 60 8.22 5.46 -6.08
N PRO A 61 9.56 5.42 -6.19
CA PRO A 61 10.24 5.08 -7.43
C PRO A 61 10.11 3.57 -7.67
N VAL A 62 9.06 3.19 -8.38
CA VAL A 62 8.78 1.79 -8.72
C VAL A 62 9.54 1.46 -9.99
N HIS A 63 10.86 1.28 -9.90
CA HIS A 63 11.66 0.80 -11.03
C HIS A 63 11.82 -0.73 -10.92
N VAL A 64 11.72 -1.42 -12.07
CA VAL A 64 11.79 -2.89 -12.13
C VAL A 64 13.13 -3.39 -11.58
N ALA A 65 14.25 -2.76 -11.97
CA ALA A 65 15.58 -3.24 -11.58
C ALA A 65 15.88 -3.18 -10.07
N PRO A 66 15.59 -2.09 -9.33
CA PRO A 66 15.73 -2.05 -7.88
C PRO A 66 14.78 -3.01 -7.14
N LEU A 67 13.56 -3.22 -7.64
CA LEU A 67 12.60 -4.16 -7.06
C LEU A 67 13.02 -5.61 -7.28
N LEU A 68 13.52 -5.93 -8.48
CA LEU A 68 14.08 -7.24 -8.81
C LEU A 68 15.28 -7.56 -7.91
N ALA A 69 16.18 -6.58 -7.71
CA ALA A 69 17.31 -6.72 -6.80
C ALA A 69 16.84 -6.95 -5.36
N ALA A 70 15.88 -6.14 -4.89
CA ALA A 70 15.32 -6.22 -3.55
C ALA A 70 14.66 -7.58 -3.26
N SER A 71 13.95 -8.17 -4.22
CA SER A 71 13.27 -9.47 -4.06
C SER A 71 14.18 -10.69 -3.86
N GLY A 72 15.50 -10.49 -3.71
CA GLY A 72 16.44 -11.59 -3.46
C GLY A 72 16.62 -12.49 -4.68
N LEU A 73 16.23 -12.03 -5.87
CA LEU A 73 16.34 -12.75 -7.14
C LEU A 73 17.79 -12.93 -7.64
N HIS A 74 18.76 -12.38 -6.90
CA HIS A 74 20.20 -12.64 -7.04
C HIS A 74 20.71 -13.77 -6.13
N SER A 75 19.84 -14.42 -5.34
CA SER A 75 20.22 -15.57 -4.52
C SER A 75 20.33 -16.80 -5.43
N SER A 76 21.49 -17.45 -5.45
CA SER A 76 21.64 -18.78 -6.03
C SER A 76 20.87 -19.79 -5.16
N PRO A 77 20.00 -20.66 -5.71
CA PRO A 77 19.72 -20.84 -7.13
C PRO A 77 18.64 -19.89 -7.66
N PRO A 78 18.72 -19.50 -8.95
CA PRO A 78 17.74 -18.61 -9.57
C PRO A 78 16.33 -19.20 -9.49
N LEU A 79 15.35 -18.33 -9.21
CA LEU A 79 13.94 -18.70 -9.18
C LEU A 79 13.51 -19.34 -10.52
N PRO A 80 12.60 -20.32 -10.49
CA PRO A 80 12.04 -20.90 -11.70
C PRO A 80 11.46 -19.80 -12.60
N THR A 81 11.67 -19.92 -13.92
CA THR A 81 11.27 -18.92 -14.92
C THR A 81 9.79 -18.52 -14.79
N ASP A 82 8.92 -19.44 -14.40
CA ASP A 82 7.50 -19.17 -14.16
C ASP A 82 7.26 -18.19 -12.99
N GLN A 83 7.99 -18.33 -11.89
CA GLN A 83 7.86 -17.43 -10.74
C GLN A 83 8.40 -16.03 -11.05
N LEU A 84 9.45 -15.97 -11.87
CA LEU A 84 10.01 -14.73 -12.41
C LEU A 84 9.00 -13.97 -13.28
N VAL A 85 8.32 -14.67 -14.19
CA VAL A 85 7.28 -14.08 -15.05
C VAL A 85 6.12 -13.54 -14.22
N VAL A 86 5.64 -14.31 -13.24
CA VAL A 86 4.57 -13.85 -12.32
C VAL A 86 5.02 -12.64 -11.51
N PHE A 87 6.26 -12.61 -11.04
CA PHE A 87 6.80 -11.47 -10.29
C PHE A 87 6.91 -10.22 -11.15
N MET A 88 7.42 -10.34 -12.38
CA MET A 88 7.51 -9.22 -13.33
C MET A 88 6.13 -8.69 -13.71
N ASP A 89 5.14 -9.56 -13.88
CA ASP A 89 3.76 -9.17 -14.16
C ASP A 89 3.16 -8.39 -12.99
N ARG A 90 3.36 -8.84 -11.74
CA ARG A 90 2.94 -8.12 -10.53
C ARG A 90 3.56 -6.74 -10.43
N ILE A 91 4.86 -6.61 -10.70
CA ILE A 91 5.54 -5.30 -10.73
C ILE A 91 4.93 -4.41 -11.81
N ARG A 92 4.70 -4.94 -13.01
CA ARG A 92 4.13 -4.19 -14.13
C ARG A 92 2.73 -3.67 -13.81
N VAL A 93 1.88 -4.51 -13.22
CA VAL A 93 0.54 -4.10 -12.78
C VAL A 93 0.65 -2.99 -11.73
N PHE A 94 1.51 -3.17 -10.73
CA PHE A 94 1.71 -2.17 -9.66
C PHE A 94 2.21 -0.82 -10.19
N GLN A 95 3.19 -0.83 -11.10
CA GLN A 95 3.67 0.36 -11.80
C GLN A 95 2.54 1.05 -12.57
N GLY A 96 1.76 0.28 -13.35
CA GLY A 96 0.65 0.82 -14.13
C GLY A 96 -0.43 1.46 -13.24
N GLN A 97 -0.71 0.91 -12.06
CA GLN A 97 -1.63 1.52 -11.10
C GLN A 97 -1.10 2.86 -10.58
N ILE A 98 0.19 2.92 -10.21
CA ILE A 98 0.82 4.15 -9.72
C ILE A 98 0.87 5.24 -10.79
N GLU A 99 1.22 4.89 -12.03
CA GLU A 99 1.24 5.85 -13.13
C GLU A 99 -0.14 6.41 -13.45
N ARG A 100 -1.19 5.58 -13.44
CA ARG A 100 -2.58 6.03 -13.60
C ARG A 100 -3.00 6.99 -12.50
N LEU A 101 -2.69 6.66 -11.24
CA LEU A 101 -2.98 7.53 -10.10
C LEU A 101 -2.21 8.85 -10.17
N LYS A 102 -0.95 8.83 -10.61
CA LYS A 102 -0.15 10.05 -10.84
C LYS A 102 -0.70 10.89 -12.00
N ALA A 103 -1.20 10.26 -13.05
CA ALA A 103 -1.80 10.95 -14.20
C ALA A 103 -3.09 11.68 -13.84
N LEU A 104 -3.82 11.21 -12.82
CA LEU A 104 -5.00 11.89 -12.29
C LEU A 104 -4.66 13.20 -11.56
N GLN A 105 -3.39 13.44 -11.21
CA GLN A 105 -2.93 14.67 -10.53
C GLN A 105 -3.77 15.01 -9.29
N MET A 106 -4.17 13.97 -8.54
CA MET A 106 -5.07 14.14 -7.40
C MET A 106 -4.40 14.94 -6.29
N ASP A 107 -5.18 15.81 -5.65
CA ASP A 107 -4.69 16.55 -4.50
C ASP A 107 -4.64 15.66 -3.24
N PRO A 108 -3.91 16.05 -2.18
CA PRO A 108 -3.82 15.24 -0.97
C PRO A 108 -5.17 14.97 -0.31
N ALA A 109 -6.16 15.86 -0.48
CA ALA A 109 -7.50 15.68 0.07
C ALA A 109 -8.27 14.58 -0.69
N GLU A 110 -8.23 14.57 -2.01
CA GLU A 110 -8.82 13.55 -2.86
C GLU A 110 -8.22 12.16 -2.59
N PHE A 111 -6.90 12.08 -2.37
CA PHE A 111 -6.26 10.83 -1.93
C PHE A 111 -6.83 10.35 -0.58
N CYS A 112 -7.02 11.24 0.39
CA CYS A 112 -7.64 10.90 1.67
C CYS A 112 -9.09 10.45 1.49
N SER A 113 -9.86 11.11 0.63
CA SER A 113 -11.24 10.73 0.33
C SER A 113 -11.34 9.35 -0.31
N LEU A 114 -10.49 9.04 -1.29
CA LEU A 114 -10.46 7.70 -1.90
C LEU A 114 -10.05 6.62 -0.90
N LYS A 115 -9.04 6.87 -0.07
CA LYS A 115 -8.65 5.92 0.98
C LYS A 115 -9.80 5.66 1.96
N ALA A 116 -10.60 6.69 2.28
CA ALA A 116 -11.78 6.51 3.12
C ALA A 116 -12.82 5.64 2.41
N VAL A 117 -13.11 5.90 1.13
CA VAL A 117 -14.04 5.07 0.34
C VAL A 117 -13.57 3.62 0.30
N ILE A 118 -12.29 3.35 0.04
CA ILE A 118 -11.73 2.00 0.05
C ILE A 118 -11.96 1.34 1.42
N LEU A 119 -11.58 2.04 2.49
CA LEU A 119 -11.71 1.56 3.86
C LEU A 119 -13.16 1.25 4.24
N PHE A 120 -14.13 2.06 3.80
CA PHE A 120 -15.55 1.88 4.13
C PHE A 120 -16.33 1.00 3.15
N SER A 121 -15.85 0.77 1.92
CA SER A 121 -16.55 -0.09 0.95
C SER A 121 -16.41 -1.59 1.24
N ILE A 122 -15.46 -1.95 2.11
CA ILE A 122 -15.14 -3.33 2.47
C ILE A 122 -15.88 -3.76 3.76
N GLY A 123 -16.62 -2.83 4.39
CA GLY A 123 -17.47 -3.04 5.56
C GLY A 123 -18.94 -3.31 5.22
#